data_AF-A0A2X3G6P8-F1
#
_entry.id   AF-A0A2X3G6P8-F1
#
_cell.length_a   1.000
_cell.length_b   1.000
_cell.length_c   1.000
_cell.angle_alpha   90.00
_cell.angle_beta   90.00
_cell.angle_gamma   90.00
#
_symmetry.space_group_name_H-M   'P 1'
#
loop_
_entity.id
_entity.type
_entity.pdbx_description
1 polymer ?
#
loop_
_entity_poly.entity_id
_entity_poly.type
_entity_poly.pdbx_seq_one_letter_code
_entity_poly.pdbx_strand_id
1 'polypeptide(L)' 'MDGMENLMPREKMLQYGIETLTDVELLALFLRVGTRRQDVLSYAQALLTAFWLTLRSAFR' A
#
# COMPACT_ATOMS: atom_id res chain seq x y z
N MET A 1 -19.98 -9.00 9.20
CA MET A 1 -18.65 -9.06 8.55
C MET A 1 -18.34 -7.69 7.96
N ASP A 2 -18.38 -6.66 8.79
CA ASP A 2 -18.18 -5.27 8.38
C ASP A 2 -17.25 -4.64 9.41
N GLY A 3 -16.02 -4.34 9.01
CA GLY A 3 -14.98 -3.93 9.95
C GLY A 3 -13.58 -3.97 9.37
N MET A 4 -13.32 -4.79 8.35
CA MET A 4 -11.99 -4.89 7.74
C MET A 4 -11.66 -3.71 6.81
N GLU A 5 -12.66 -3.12 6.14
CA GLU A 5 -12.45 -2.02 5.17
C GLU A 5 -11.98 -0.70 5.79
N ASN A 6 -12.22 -0.51 7.10
CA ASN A 6 -11.83 0.72 7.81
C ASN A 6 -10.57 0.56 8.68
N LEU A 7 -9.97 -0.63 8.74
CA LEU A 7 -8.76 -0.82 9.55
C LEU A 7 -7.54 -0.24 8.84
N MET A 8 -6.71 0.48 9.60
CA MET A 8 -5.40 0.87 9.11
C MET A 8 -4.53 -0.37 8.92
N PRO A 9 -3.53 -0.34 8.01
CA PRO A 9 -2.69 -1.49 7.70
C PRO A 9 -2.08 -2.19 8.93
N ARG A 10 -1.68 -1.41 9.95
CA ARG A 10 -1.13 -1.97 11.19
C ARG A 10 -2.17 -2.73 12.03
N GLU A 11 -3.38 -2.20 12.09
CA GLU A 11 -4.47 -2.80 12.86
C GLU A 11 -4.95 -4.07 12.18
N LYS A 12 -5.10 -4.02 10.84
CA LYS A 12 -5.44 -5.17 10.00
C LYS A 12 -4.40 -6.29 10.13
N MET A 13 -3.12 -5.95 10.07
CA MET A 13 -2.01 -6.88 10.28
C MET A 13 -2.08 -7.55 11.66
N LEU A 14 -2.36 -6.77 12.71
CA LEU A 14 -2.40 -7.26 14.09
C LEU A 14 -3.61 -8.20 14.32
N GLN A 15 -4.75 -7.92 13.69
CA GLN A 15 -5.98 -8.69 13.87
C GLN A 15 -6.04 -9.95 12.98
N TYR A 16 -5.58 -9.85 11.73
CA TYR A 16 -5.82 -10.87 10.71
C TYR A 16 -4.55 -11.46 10.08
N GLY A 17 -3.36 -10.99 10.48
CA GLY A 17 -2.10 -11.43 9.89
C GLY A 17 -1.68 -10.61 8.68
N ILE A 18 -0.40 -10.70 8.35
CA ILE A 18 0.25 -9.90 7.29
C ILE A 18 -0.22 -10.30 5.89
N GLU A 19 -0.61 -11.56 5.71
CA GLU A 19 -1.14 -12.13 4.47
C GLU A 19 -2.43 -11.49 3.98
N THR A 20 -3.12 -10.74 4.85
CA THR A 20 -4.35 -10.02 4.51
C THR A 20 -4.11 -8.61 3.97
N LEU A 21 -2.86 -8.13 4.02
CA LEU A 21 -2.48 -6.83 3.49
C LEU A 21 -2.33 -6.88 1.98
N THR A 22 -2.82 -5.85 1.32
CA THR A 22 -2.51 -5.59 -0.09
C THR A 22 -1.06 -5.12 -0.24
N ASP A 23 -0.51 -5.22 -1.46
CA ASP A 23 0.84 -4.72 -1.76
C ASP A 23 0.99 -3.23 -1.42
N VAL A 24 -0.08 -2.45 -1.59
CA VAL A 24 -0.14 -1.02 -1.25
C VAL A 24 0.00 -0.83 0.25
N GLU A 25 -0.78 -1.56 1.05
CA GLU A 25 -0.74 -1.51 2.51
C GLU A 25 0.63 -1.98 3.04
N LEU A 26 1.16 -3.06 2.47
CA LEU A 26 2.48 -3.59 2.82
C LEU A 26 3.58 -2.55 2.53
N LEU A 27 3.59 -1.97 1.33
CA LEU A 27 4.55 -0.93 0.97
C LEU A 27 4.39 0.32 1.85
N ALA A 28 3.16 0.70 2.18
CA ALA A 28 2.91 1.83 3.08
C ALA A 28 3.48 1.59 4.49
N LEU A 29 3.42 0.36 5.00
CA LEU A 29 4.07 -0.01 6.27
C LEU A 29 5.59 0.15 6.21
N PHE A 30 6.22 -0.21 5.08
CA PHE A 30 7.65 -0.02 4.86
C PHE A 30 8.04 1.46 4.76
N LEU A 31 7.23 2.26 4.07
CA LEU A 31 7.49 3.70 3.90
C LEU A 31 7.33 4.48 5.21
N ARG A 32 6.45 4.01 6.12
CA ARG A 32 6.12 4.58 7.44
C ARG A 32 5.52 5.99 7.45
N VAL A 33 5.87 6.83 6.50
CA VAL A 33 5.41 8.21 6.36
C VAL A 33 5.20 8.54 4.88
N GLY A 34 4.17 9.34 4.61
CA GLY A 34 3.92 9.89 3.28
C GLY A 34 4.88 11.03 2.95
N THR A 35 4.56 11.77 1.91
CA THR A 35 5.28 13.01 1.60
C THR A 35 4.49 14.22 2.11
N ARG A 36 5.04 15.43 1.95
CA ARG A 36 4.32 16.66 2.33
C ARG A 36 2.98 16.85 1.59
N ARG A 37 2.80 16.21 0.43
CA ARG A 37 1.62 16.43 -0.44
C ARG A 37 0.61 15.28 -0.42
N GLN A 38 0.98 14.13 0.15
CA GLN A 38 0.19 12.90 0.08
C GLN A 38 0.47 12.01 1.28
N ASP A 39 -0.56 11.36 1.77
CA ASP A 39 -0.43 10.34 2.81
C ASP A 39 0.32 9.12 2.29
N VAL A 40 0.72 8.26 3.22
CA VAL A 40 1.58 7.11 2.94
C VAL A 40 0.91 6.06 2.05
N LEU A 41 -0.42 5.88 2.13
CA LEU A 41 -1.16 4.91 1.32
C LEU A 41 -1.26 5.42 -0.13
N SER A 42 -1.65 6.69 -0.30
CA SER A 42 -1.65 7.34 -1.61
C SER A 42 -0.27 7.33 -2.26
N TYR A 43 0.80 7.47 -1.46
CA TYR A 43 2.18 7.39 -1.94
C TYR A 43 2.62 6.00 -2.35
N ALA A 44 2.35 4.99 -1.53
CA ALA A 44 2.59 3.60 -1.90
C ALA A 44 1.88 3.21 -3.21
N GLN A 45 0.60 3.60 -3.34
CA GLN A 45 -0.18 3.33 -4.54
C GLN A 45 0.44 3.98 -5.79
N ALA A 46 0.83 5.25 -5.70
CA ALA A 46 1.45 5.97 -6.82
C ALA A 46 2.77 5.34 -7.25
N LEU A 47 3.59 4.90 -6.30
CA LEU A 47 4.86 4.22 -6.58
C LEU A 47 4.65 2.89 -7.30
N LEU A 48 3.71 2.06 -6.84
CA LEU A 48 3.40 0.79 -7.50
C LEU A 48 2.88 1.00 -8.92
N THR A 49 1.97 1.96 -9.12
CA THR A 49 1.47 2.30 -10.45
C THR A 49 2.58 2.79 -11.38
N ALA A 50 3.45 3.67 -10.90
CA ALA A 50 4.59 4.17 -11.67
C ALA A 50 5.53 3.02 -12.05
N PHE A 51 5.84 2.12 -11.10
CA PHE A 51 6.68 0.97 -11.34
C PHE A 51 6.10 0.03 -12.41
N TRP A 52 4.79 -0.25 -12.38
CA TRP A 52 4.14 -1.06 -13.40
C TRP A 52 4.12 -0.41 -14.77
N LEU A 53 3.95 0.91 -14.85
CA LEU A 53 4.02 1.64 -16.12
C LEU A 53 5.43 1.56 -16.73
N THR A 54 6.47 1.75 -15.91
CA THR A 54 7.87 1.60 -16.35
C THR A 54 8.15 0.17 -16.79
N LEU A 55 7.76 -0.82 -16.00
CA LEU A 55 7.95 -2.22 -16.34
C LEU A 55 7.26 -2.55 -17.67
N ARG A 56 6.00 -2.15 -17.85
CA ARG A 56 5.26 -2.35 -19.10
C ARG A 56 5.95 -1.69 -20.31
N SER A 57 6.55 -0.52 -20.11
CA SER A 57 7.30 0.15 -21.17
C SER A 57 8.61 -0.56 -21.54
N ALA A 58 9.24 -1.25 -20.59
CA ALA A 58 10.47 -2.02 -20.81
C ALA A 58 10.23 -3.35 -21.56
N PHE A 59 8.99 -3.82 -21.65
CA PHE A 59 8.58 -5.02 -22.39
C PHE A 59 7.87 -4.72 -23.72
N ARG A 60 7.94 -3.48 -24.23
CA ARG A 60 7.58 -3.12 -25.61
C ARG A 60 8.81 -3.09 -26.49
#